data_AF-A0A6S6XHW3-F1
#
_entry.id   AF-A0A6S6XHW3-F1
#
_cell.length_a   1.000
_cell.length_b   1.000
_cell.length_c   1.000
_cell.angle_alpha   90.00
_cell.angle_beta   90.00
_cell.angle_gamma   90.00
#
_symmetry.space_group_name_H-M   'P 1'
#
loop_
_entity.id
_entity.type
_entity.pdbx_description
1 polymer ?
#
loop_
_entity_poly.entity_id
_entity_poly.type
_entity_poly.pdbx_seq_one_letter_code
_entity_poly.pdbx_strand_id
1 'polypeptide(L)'
;MDDKQRESDLARAHQLRDEVMQGLHAGEPAERLLLKAIESMALTENDTVSFAEAKQTMIAVYGDALAQKVPLKIELEEFQKRRERIKESYERFQNTEEPDTLERMLNAIRTHDHRIEYLKARLADHSQEQEE
;
A
#
# COMPACT_ATOMS: atom_id res chain seq x y z
N MET A 1 2.58 23.61 -7.42
CA MET A 1 3.50 22.46 -7.50
C MET A 1 4.84 23.05 -7.92
N ASP A 2 5.91 22.82 -7.17
CA ASP A 2 7.23 23.31 -7.55
C ASP A 2 7.75 22.56 -8.78
N ASP A 3 8.43 23.24 -9.71
CA ASP A 3 8.96 22.64 -10.94
C ASP A 3 9.84 21.42 -10.66
N LYS A 4 10.58 21.44 -9.53
CA LYS A 4 11.39 20.32 -9.05
C LYS A 4 10.56 19.10 -8.63
N GLN A 5 9.41 19.32 -8.00
CA GLN A 5 8.51 18.22 -7.62
C GLN A 5 7.92 17.59 -8.87
N ARG A 6 7.55 18.42 -9.85
CA ARG A 6 7.00 17.94 -11.13
C ARG A 6 8.01 17.08 -11.91
N GLU A 7 9.27 17.50 -11.96
CA GLU A 7 10.36 16.73 -12.58
C GLU A 7 10.59 15.40 -11.86
N SER A 8 10.60 15.41 -10.53
CA SER A 8 10.69 14.20 -9.71
C SER A 8 9.56 13.21 -9.99
N ASP A 9 8.32 13.70 -10.11
CA ASP A 9 7.15 12.86 -10.37
C ASP A 9 7.19 12.25 -11.77
N LEU A 10 7.66 12.99 -12.77
CA LEU A 10 7.87 12.46 -14.12
C LEU A 10 8.97 11.39 -14.14
N ALA A 11 10.08 11.62 -13.44
CA ALA A 11 11.14 10.63 -13.31
C ALA A 11 10.63 9.33 -12.66
N ARG A 12 9.82 9.45 -11.59
CA ARG A 12 9.17 8.31 -10.95
C ARG A 12 8.19 7.60 -11.89
N ALA A 13 7.42 8.35 -12.68
CA ALA A 13 6.51 7.77 -13.66
C ALA A 13 7.26 6.93 -14.71
N HIS A 14 8.40 7.42 -15.21
CA HIS A 14 9.25 6.67 -16.13
C HIS A 14 9.83 5.41 -15.49
N GLN A 15 10.35 5.53 -14.26
CA GLN A 15 10.84 4.37 -13.51
C GLN A 15 9.75 3.30 -13.33
N LEU A 16 8.53 3.70 -13.00
CA LEU A 16 7.39 2.78 -12.84
C LEU A 16 7.07 2.04 -14.14
N ARG A 17 7.19 2.69 -15.31
CA ARG A 17 7.01 2.00 -16.60
C ARG A 17 8.06 0.92 -16.82
N ASP A 18 9.31 1.20 -16.48
CA ASP A 18 10.39 0.22 -16.58
C ASP A 18 10.16 -0.94 -15.59
N GLU A 19 9.75 -0.63 -14.35
CA GLU A 19 9.39 -1.62 -13.33
C GLU A 19 8.20 -2.52 -13.77
N VAL A 20 7.24 -1.98 -14.53
CA VAL A 20 6.15 -2.79 -15.12
C VAL A 20 6.70 -3.78 -16.13
N MET A 21 7.56 -3.34 -17.05
CA MET A 21 8.14 -4.22 -18.06
C MET A 21 9.04 -5.28 -17.43
N GLN A 22 9.86 -4.91 -16.44
CA GLN A 22 10.71 -5.84 -15.70
C GLN A 22 9.87 -6.84 -14.90
N GLY A 23 8.84 -6.37 -14.19
CA GLY A 23 7.95 -7.24 -13.43
C GLY A 23 7.19 -8.22 -14.32
N LEU A 24 6.80 -7.81 -15.54
CA LEU A 24 6.21 -8.71 -16.53
C LEU A 24 7.17 -9.84 -16.93
N HIS A 25 8.46 -9.53 -17.13
CA HIS A 25 9.47 -10.55 -17.43
C HIS A 25 9.74 -11.48 -16.23
N ALA A 26 9.62 -10.96 -15.01
CA ALA A 26 9.82 -11.70 -13.77
C ALA A 26 8.60 -12.53 -13.34
N GLY A 27 7.45 -12.39 -14.02
CA GLY A 27 6.20 -13.05 -13.62
C GLY A 27 5.58 -12.48 -12.36
N GLU A 28 5.72 -11.17 -12.11
CA GLU A 28 5.00 -10.49 -11.04
C GLU A 28 3.47 -10.62 -11.21
N PRO A 29 2.70 -10.68 -10.11
CA PRO A 29 1.23 -10.69 -10.19
C PRO A 29 0.68 -9.48 -10.93
N ALA A 30 -0.32 -9.71 -11.79
CA ALA A 30 -0.88 -8.69 -12.67
C ALA A 30 -1.46 -7.49 -11.90
N GLU A 31 -2.01 -7.71 -10.71
CA GLU A 31 -2.55 -6.67 -9.82
C GLU A 31 -1.46 -5.68 -9.39
N ARG A 32 -0.23 -6.16 -9.14
CA ARG A 32 0.91 -5.29 -8.78
C ARG A 32 1.37 -4.48 -9.97
N LEU A 33 1.43 -5.11 -11.15
CA LEU A 33 1.78 -4.43 -12.41
C LEU A 33 0.73 -3.37 -12.76
N LEU A 34 -0.55 -3.68 -12.60
CA LEU A 34 -1.65 -2.76 -12.85
C LEU A 34 -1.56 -1.52 -11.96
N LEU A 35 -1.32 -1.69 -10.65
CA LEU A 35 -1.13 -0.54 -9.75
C LEU A 35 0.07 0.32 -10.15
N LYS A 36 1.21 -0.28 -10.49
CA LYS A 36 2.40 0.47 -10.97
C LYS A 36 2.08 1.26 -12.25
N ALA A 37 1.33 0.66 -13.17
CA ALA A 37 0.92 1.32 -14.41
C ALA A 37 -0.02 2.50 -14.14
N ILE A 38 -1.03 2.33 -13.28
CA ILE A 38 -1.96 3.40 -12.89
C ILE A 38 -1.22 4.52 -12.15
N GLU A 39 -0.30 4.19 -11.25
CA GLU A 39 0.53 5.20 -10.56
C GLU A 39 1.36 6.01 -11.55
N SER A 40 1.98 5.34 -12.53
CA SER A 40 2.74 6.01 -13.59
C SER A 40 1.88 6.97 -14.41
N MET A 41 0.66 6.55 -14.80
CA MET A 41 -0.29 7.41 -15.51
C MET A 41 -0.70 8.62 -14.65
N ALA A 42 -1.05 8.39 -13.39
CA ALA A 42 -1.46 9.44 -12.47
C ALA A 42 -0.35 10.50 -12.29
N LEU A 43 0.89 10.08 -12.07
CA LEU A 43 2.04 10.98 -11.97
C LEU A 43 2.33 11.72 -13.29
N THR A 44 2.13 11.07 -14.43
CA THR A 44 2.30 11.70 -15.75
C THR A 44 1.27 12.81 -15.97
N GLU A 45 0.03 12.58 -15.56
CA GLU A 45 -1.09 13.52 -15.75
C GLU A 45 -1.24 14.53 -14.60
N ASN A 46 -0.40 14.43 -13.56
CA ASN A 46 -0.53 15.20 -12.31
C ASN A 46 -1.91 14.98 -11.65
N ASP A 47 -2.41 13.76 -11.74
CA ASP A 47 -3.61 13.28 -11.08
C ASP A 47 -3.25 12.74 -9.70
N THR A 48 -3.86 13.31 -8.67
CA THR A 48 -3.61 12.97 -7.27
C THR A 48 -4.61 11.97 -6.69
N VAL A 49 -5.62 11.56 -7.47
CA VAL A 49 -6.80 10.82 -7.00
C VAL A 49 -6.83 9.40 -7.58
N SER A 50 -6.66 9.24 -8.89
CA SER A 50 -6.95 7.96 -9.56
C SER A 50 -6.17 6.77 -9.00
N PHE A 51 -4.89 6.96 -8.63
CA PHE A 51 -4.10 5.87 -8.05
C PHE A 51 -4.65 5.41 -6.70
N ALA A 52 -5.03 6.36 -5.83
CA ALA A 52 -5.58 6.04 -4.52
C ALA A 52 -6.93 5.31 -4.65
N GLU A 53 -7.81 5.80 -5.53
CA GLU A 53 -9.12 5.19 -5.80
C GLU A 53 -8.99 3.80 -6.43
N ALA A 54 -8.12 3.63 -7.43
CA ALA A 54 -7.89 2.34 -8.09
C ALA A 54 -7.43 1.28 -7.10
N LYS A 55 -6.52 1.67 -6.20
CA LYS A 55 -6.00 0.78 -5.16
C LYS A 55 -7.05 0.41 -4.12
N GLN A 56 -7.83 1.39 -3.63
CA GLN A 56 -8.94 1.12 -2.72
C GLN A 56 -9.96 0.19 -3.37
N THR A 57 -10.29 0.42 -4.64
CA THR A 57 -11.21 -0.41 -5.41
C THR A 57 -10.66 -1.82 -5.60
N MET A 58 -9.37 -1.95 -5.91
CA MET A 58 -8.72 -3.25 -6.07
C MET A 58 -8.79 -4.08 -4.79
N ILE A 59 -8.52 -3.44 -3.64
CA ILE A 59 -8.63 -4.09 -2.34
C ILE A 59 -10.09 -4.46 -2.05
N ALA A 60 -11.03 -3.52 -2.16
CA ALA A 60 -12.43 -3.76 -1.80
C ALA A 60 -13.11 -4.83 -2.67
N VAL A 61 -12.91 -4.76 -3.99
CA VAL A 61 -13.56 -5.68 -4.93
C VAL A 61 -12.79 -7.00 -5.01
N TYR A 62 -11.52 -6.95 -5.38
CA TYR A 62 -10.76 -8.17 -5.65
C TYR A 62 -10.28 -8.82 -4.36
N GLY A 63 -9.84 -8.05 -3.38
CA GLY A 63 -9.44 -8.56 -2.07
C GLY A 63 -10.63 -8.95 -1.20
N ASP A 64 -11.44 -7.98 -0.79
CA ASP A 64 -12.45 -8.20 0.24
C ASP A 64 -13.67 -8.99 -0.28
N ALA A 65 -14.23 -8.61 -1.43
CA ALA A 65 -15.44 -9.26 -1.97
C ALA A 65 -15.13 -10.58 -2.70
N LEU A 66 -14.08 -10.62 -3.52
CA LEU A 66 -13.69 -11.80 -4.29
C LEU A 66 -12.63 -12.68 -3.61
N ALA A 67 -12.16 -12.27 -2.42
CA ALA A 67 -11.28 -13.08 -1.60
C ALA A 67 -9.93 -13.43 -2.25
N GLN A 68 -9.45 -12.59 -3.18
CA GLN A 68 -8.21 -12.84 -3.90
C GLN A 68 -6.99 -12.54 -3.02
N LYS A 69 -6.04 -13.48 -2.99
CA LYS A 69 -4.86 -13.40 -2.12
C LYS A 69 -3.94 -12.23 -2.45
N VAL A 70 -3.76 -11.89 -3.73
CA VAL A 70 -2.77 -10.87 -4.15
C VAL A 70 -3.15 -9.46 -3.65
N PRO A 71 -4.37 -8.95 -3.87
CA PRO A 71 -4.79 -7.66 -3.31
C PRO A 71 -4.66 -7.58 -1.78
N LEU A 72 -5.05 -8.64 -1.07
CA LEU A 72 -4.93 -8.70 0.39
C LEU A 72 -3.47 -8.67 0.87
N LYS A 73 -2.55 -9.35 0.16
CA LYS A 73 -1.10 -9.29 0.43
C LYS A 73 -0.52 -7.90 0.18
N ILE A 74 -0.96 -7.23 -0.90
CA ILE A 74 -0.55 -5.85 -1.20
C ILE A 74 -0.93 -4.93 -0.01
N GLU A 75 -2.18 -4.99 0.44
CA GLU A 75 -2.63 -4.19 1.57
C GLU A 75 -1.87 -4.53 2.86
N LEU A 76 -1.64 -5.83 3.12
CA LEU A 76 -0.93 -6.30 4.31
C LEU A 76 0.49 -5.72 4.40
N GLU A 77 1.26 -5.80 3.30
CA GLU A 77 2.63 -5.28 3.24
C GLU A 77 2.69 -3.77 3.51
N GLU A 78 1.70 -3.02 3.03
CA GLU A 78 1.65 -1.58 3.21
C GLU A 78 1.28 -1.17 4.61
N PHE A 79 0.26 -1.82 5.18
CA PHE A 79 -0.12 -1.58 6.56
C PHE A 79 1.01 -1.93 7.52
N GLN A 80 1.75 -3.02 7.25
CA GLN A 80 2.94 -3.37 8.02
C GLN A 80 4.02 -2.28 7.93
N LYS A 81 4.38 -1.83 6.72
CA LYS A 81 5.37 -0.76 6.52
C LYS A 81 4.96 0.55 7.19
N ARG A 82 3.69 0.93 7.06
CA ARG A 82 3.16 2.17 7.64
C ARG A 82 3.12 2.10 9.15
N ARG A 83 2.67 0.98 9.72
CA ARG A 83 2.71 0.75 11.16
C ARG A 83 4.14 0.83 11.69
N GLU A 84 5.09 0.20 11.03
CA GLU A 84 6.49 0.22 11.44
C GLU A 84 7.05 1.64 11.50
N ARG A 85 6.81 2.44 10.46
CA ARG A 85 7.19 3.86 10.44
C ARG A 85 6.58 4.66 11.59
N ILE A 86 5.32 4.40 11.94
CA ILE A 86 4.66 5.09 13.05
C ILE A 86 5.27 4.63 14.39
N LYS A 87 5.61 3.36 14.55
CA LYS A 87 6.32 2.86 15.74
C LYS A 87 7.70 3.49 15.89
N GLU A 88 8.50 3.51 14.82
CA GLU A 88 9.80 4.19 14.81
C GLU A 88 9.68 5.68 15.18
N SER A 89 8.65 6.35 14.65
CA SER A 89 8.37 7.77 14.97
C SER A 89 7.99 7.94 16.44
N TYR A 90 7.09 7.09 16.94
CA TYR A 90 6.68 7.08 18.34
C TYR A 90 7.89 6.88 19.26
N GLU A 91 8.72 5.87 19.02
CA GLU A 91 9.90 5.58 19.84
C GLU A 91 10.91 6.74 19.85
N ARG A 92 11.07 7.41 18.71
CA ARG A 92 11.96 8.56 18.57
C ARG A 92 11.46 9.78 19.35
N PHE A 93 10.15 9.98 19.41
CA PHE A 93 9.56 11.23 19.87
C PHE A 93 8.73 11.11 21.18
N GLN A 94 8.58 9.91 21.74
CA GLN A 94 7.81 9.64 22.98
C GLN A 94 8.23 10.48 24.20
N ASN A 95 9.44 11.02 24.20
CA ASN A 95 9.96 11.86 25.29
C ASN A 95 9.95 13.36 24.98
N THR A 96 9.56 13.76 23.76
CA THR A 96 9.67 15.15 23.28
C THR A 96 8.36 15.73 22.75
N GLU A 97 7.44 14.88 22.32
CA GLU A 97 6.14 15.28 21.78
C GLU A 97 5.07 15.45 22.85
N GLU A 98 4.04 16.23 22.51
CA GLU A 98 2.88 16.44 23.36
C GLU A 98 2.08 15.13 23.55
N PRO A 99 1.47 14.90 24.73
CA PRO A 99 0.70 13.69 25.01
C PRO A 99 -0.40 13.37 23.99
N ASP A 100 -1.12 14.39 23.46
CA ASP A 100 -2.15 14.20 22.42
C ASP A 100 -1.55 13.66 21.11
N THR A 101 -0.37 14.16 20.71
CA THR A 101 0.33 13.66 19.52
C THR A 101 0.70 12.19 19.68
N LEU A 102 1.21 11.81 20.86
CA LEU A 102 1.56 10.43 21.17
C LEU A 102 0.34 9.52 21.18
N GLU A 103 -0.78 9.98 21.75
CA GLU A 103 -2.04 9.22 21.76
C GLU A 103 -2.57 8.98 20.34
N ARG A 104 -2.51 9.98 19.47
CA ARG A 104 -2.88 9.82 18.04
C ARG A 104 -2.00 8.81 17.33
N MET A 105 -0.69 8.81 17.59
CA MET A 105 0.23 7.82 17.04
C MET A 105 -0.11 6.40 17.53
N LEU A 106 -0.38 6.23 18.82
CA LEU A 106 -0.80 4.93 19.37
C LEU A 106 -2.13 4.44 18.78
N ASN A 107 -3.11 5.34 18.61
CA ASN A 107 -4.38 5.00 17.99
C ASN A 107 -4.21 4.61 16.51
N ALA A 108 -3.32 5.29 15.79
CA ALA A 108 -2.96 4.90 14.44
C ALA A 108 -2.30 3.51 14.41
N ILE A 109 -1.36 3.21 15.32
CA ILE A 109 -0.74 1.88 15.43
C ILE A 109 -1.80 0.81 15.66
N ARG A 110 -2.69 0.99 16.64
CA ARG A 110 -3.78 0.04 16.95
C ARG A 110 -4.68 -0.22 15.74
N THR A 111 -5.05 0.85 15.03
CA THR A 111 -5.89 0.74 13.82
C THR A 111 -5.20 -0.09 12.74
N HIS A 112 -3.89 0.12 12.53
CA HIS A 112 -3.14 -0.67 11.55
C HIS A 112 -2.95 -2.11 12.01
N ASP A 113 -2.71 -2.37 13.31
CA ASP A 113 -2.59 -3.71 13.86
C ASP A 113 -3.88 -4.52 13.67
N HIS A 114 -5.06 -3.93 13.96
CA HIS A 114 -6.34 -4.59 13.70
C HIS A 114 -6.55 -4.95 12.22
N ARG A 115 -6.21 -4.05 11.29
CA ARG A 115 -6.31 -4.37 9.85
C ARG A 115 -5.31 -5.46 9.44
N ILE A 116 -4.10 -5.44 9.98
CA ILE A 116 -3.09 -6.49 9.73
C ILE A 116 -3.56 -7.85 10.23
N GLU A 117 -4.14 -7.91 11.43
CA GLU A 117 -4.70 -9.15 11.99
C GLU A 117 -5.84 -9.69 11.12
N TYR A 118 -6.77 -8.83 10.73
CA TYR A 118 -7.85 -9.18 9.79
C TYR A 118 -7.30 -9.77 8.49
N LEU A 119 -6.32 -9.11 7.86
CA LEU A 119 -5.73 -9.56 6.60
C LEU A 119 -5.00 -10.89 6.74
N LYS A 120 -4.29 -11.10 7.86
CA LYS A 120 -3.63 -12.38 8.15
C LYS A 120 -4.64 -13.52 8.32
N ALA A 121 -5.73 -13.29 9.05
CA ALA A 121 -6.78 -14.29 9.23
C ALA A 121 -7.40 -14.68 7.88
N ARG A 122 -7.78 -13.70 7.06
CA ARG A 122 -8.33 -13.96 5.72
C ARG A 122 -7.38 -14.73 4.82
N LEU A 123 -6.09 -14.40 4.84
CA LEU A 123 -5.09 -15.12 4.06
C LEU A 123 -4.85 -16.55 4.57
N ALA A 124 -5.04 -16.80 5.87
CA ALA A 124 -4.94 -18.13 6.46
C ALA A 124 -6.13 -19.01 6.07
N ASP A 125 -7.36 -18.48 6.09
CA ASP A 125 -8.58 -19.22 5.74
C ASP A 125 -8.51 -19.79 4.31
N HIS A 126 -8.01 -19.00 3.35
CA HIS A 126 -7.81 -19.45 1.96
C HIS A 126 -6.63 -20.43 1.75
N SER A 127 -5.84 -20.71 2.78
CA SER A 127 -4.81 -21.75 2.70
C SER A 127 -5.38 -23.14 2.97
N GLN A 128 -6.52 -23.23 3.65
CA GLN A 128 -7.18 -24.51 3.96
C GLN A 128 -8.12 -24.99 2.85
N GLU A 129 -8.71 -24.08 2.06
CA GLU A 129 -9.59 -24.42 0.93
C GLU A 129 -8.86 -25.00 -0.30
N GLN A 130 -7.53 -25.01 -0.32
CA GLN A 130 -6.73 -25.54 -1.44
C GLN A 130 -6.16 -26.95 -1.16
N GLU A 131 -6.42 -27.51 0.02
CA GLU A 131 -5.97 -28.84 0.44
C GLU A 131 -7.09 -29.91 0.47
N GLU A 132 -8.33 -29.54 0.14
CA GLU A 132 -9.48 -30.45 -0.07
C GLU A 132 -9.79 -30.66 -1.57
#